data_AF-A0A536EQ30-F1
#
_entry.id   AF-A0A536EQ30-F1
#
_cell.length_a   1.000
_cell.length_b   1.000
_cell.length_c   1.000
_cell.angle_alpha   90.00
_cell.angle_beta   90.00
_cell.angle_gamma   90.00
#
_symmetry.space_group_name_H-M   'P 1'
#
loop_
_entity.id
_entity.type
_entity.pdbx_description
1 polymer ?
#
loop_
_entity_poly.entity_id
_entity_poly.type
_entity_poly.pdbx_seq_one_letter_code
_entity_poly.pdbx_strand_id
1 'polypeptide(L)'
;MAIGNLQYWFPTKSELLVEAWRYLTATSVQELRRTLNQLTDPLEVLEVGVESLWDSLRRLGDVQLAAFDLLVQAPRTERLRAYLPELFTRYREVIQEQLDRLEDDGRIRLTVPRDVLVPLVLNTVLGFGLYYVVTRDDESCLLALSAFRQLAGSVIETVE
;
A
#
# COMPACT_ATOMS: atom_id res chain seq x y z
N MET A 1 -17.34 1.87 25.70
CA MET A 1 -18.38 2.45 24.80
C MET A 1 -19.60 1.55 24.84
N ALA A 2 -20.82 2.10 24.98
CA ALA A 2 -22.04 1.32 24.90
C ALA A 2 -22.41 1.04 23.42
N ILE A 3 -22.91 -0.15 23.10
CA ILE A 3 -23.31 -0.57 21.74
C ILE A 3 -24.31 0.41 21.11
N GLY A 4 -25.22 0.99 21.92
CA GLY A 4 -26.20 1.98 21.45
C GLY A 4 -25.57 3.26 20.90
N ASN A 5 -24.41 3.69 21.41
CA ASN A 5 -23.71 4.85 20.86
C ASN A 5 -23.08 4.52 19.50
N LEU A 6 -22.62 3.28 19.31
CA LEU A 6 -21.99 2.84 18.07
C LEU A 6 -23.02 2.71 16.93
N GLN A 7 -24.21 2.18 17.25
CA GLN A 7 -25.33 2.06 16.29
C GLN A 7 -25.94 3.41 15.90
N TYR A 8 -25.83 4.42 16.77
CA TYR A 8 -26.24 5.79 16.45
C TYR A 8 -25.39 6.40 15.32
N TRP A 9 -24.08 6.16 15.33
CA TRP A 9 -23.15 6.67 14.32
C TRP A 9 -22.99 5.75 13.10
N PHE A 10 -23.15 4.44 13.30
CA PHE A 10 -22.99 3.42 12.26
C PHE A 10 -24.20 2.50 12.24
N PRO A 11 -25.23 2.84 11.45
CA PRO A 11 -26.46 2.06 11.33
C PRO A 11 -26.24 0.59 10.96
N THR A 12 -25.17 0.28 10.21
CA THR A 12 -24.81 -1.08 9.83
C THR A 12 -23.37 -1.45 10.18
N LYS A 13 -23.12 -2.74 10.41
CA LYS A 13 -21.76 -3.28 10.55
C LYS A 13 -20.89 -2.93 9.33
N SER A 14 -21.48 -2.93 8.14
CA SER A 14 -20.79 -2.57 6.90
C SER A 14 -20.35 -1.11 6.88
N GLU A 15 -21.16 -0.17 7.38
CA GLU A 15 -20.78 1.25 7.49
C GLU A 15 -19.66 1.46 8.51
N LEU A 16 -19.74 0.80 9.67
CA LEU A 16 -18.65 0.83 10.65
C LEU A 16 -17.34 0.34 10.04
N LEU A 17 -17.38 -0.77 9.28
CA LEU A 17 -16.19 -1.33 8.64
C LEU A 17 -15.63 -0.43 7.55
N VAL A 18 -16.48 0.21 6.73
CA VAL A 18 -16.06 1.18 5.72
C VAL A 18 -15.32 2.35 6.36
N GLU A 19 -15.87 2.94 7.41
CA GLU A 19 -15.28 4.11 8.06
C GLU A 19 -14.04 3.76 8.88
N ALA A 20 -14.03 2.61 9.54
CA ALA A 20 -12.81 2.08 10.17
C ALA A 20 -11.71 1.87 9.13
N TRP A 21 -12.05 1.33 7.97
CA TRP A 21 -11.09 1.13 6.87
C TRP A 21 -10.60 2.46 6.29
N ARG A 22 -11.49 3.45 6.13
CA ARG A 22 -11.13 4.80 5.70
C ARG A 22 -10.12 5.46 6.63
N TYR A 23 -10.34 5.33 7.92
CA TYR A 23 -9.42 5.82 8.93
C TYR A 23 -8.06 5.09 8.85
N LEU A 24 -8.08 3.76 8.81
CA LEU A 24 -6.85 2.96 8.76
C LEU A 24 -6.02 3.26 7.51
N THR A 25 -6.64 3.28 6.33
CA THR A 25 -5.93 3.63 5.09
C THR A 25 -5.39 5.06 5.14
N ALA A 26 -6.15 6.04 5.63
CA ALA A 26 -5.65 7.41 5.76
C ALA A 26 -4.39 7.48 6.63
N THR A 27 -4.42 6.80 7.79
CA THR A 27 -3.27 6.72 8.70
C THR A 27 -2.08 6.02 8.05
N SER A 28 -2.28 4.83 7.49
CA SER A 28 -1.20 4.06 6.85
C SER A 28 -0.58 4.78 5.65
N VAL A 29 -1.38 5.45 4.84
CA VAL A 29 -0.90 6.26 3.70
C VAL A 29 -0.08 7.45 4.21
N GLN A 30 -0.52 8.14 5.27
CA GLN A 30 0.24 9.25 5.86
C GLN A 30 1.54 8.78 6.51
N GLU A 31 1.54 7.64 7.20
CA GLU A 31 2.75 7.04 7.78
C GLU A 31 3.73 6.66 6.69
N LEU A 32 3.28 5.96 5.64
CA LEU A 32 4.11 5.60 4.50
C LEU A 32 4.72 6.84 3.84
N ARG A 33 3.89 7.85 3.52
CA ARG A 33 4.36 9.12 2.95
C ARG A 33 5.39 9.79 3.86
N ARG A 34 5.16 9.85 5.17
CA ARG A 34 6.11 10.43 6.13
C ARG A 34 7.45 9.72 6.10
N THR A 35 7.45 8.38 6.16
CA THR A 35 8.67 7.57 6.16
C THR A 35 9.46 7.76 4.86
N LEU A 36 8.79 7.69 3.71
CA LEU A 36 9.47 7.84 2.41
C LEU A 36 9.97 9.28 2.20
N ASN A 37 9.26 10.28 2.71
CA ASN A 37 9.67 11.70 2.59
C ASN A 37 10.82 12.10 3.53
N GLN A 38 11.18 11.27 4.50
CA GLN A 38 12.37 11.48 5.33
C GLN A 38 13.67 11.03 4.64
N LEU A 39 13.56 10.22 3.59
CA LEU A 39 14.69 9.71 2.85
C LEU A 39 15.17 10.76 1.86
N THR A 40 16.48 11.04 1.92
CA THR A 40 17.15 12.03 1.08
C THR A 40 17.74 11.44 -0.19
N ASP A 41 18.11 10.16 -0.18
CA ASP A 41 18.57 9.47 -1.38
C ASP A 41 17.39 8.71 -2.03
N PRO A 42 17.02 9.01 -3.28
CA PRO A 42 15.95 8.30 -3.98
C PRO A 42 16.22 6.80 -4.14
N LEU A 43 17.48 6.36 -4.17
CA LEU A 43 17.81 4.93 -4.17
C LEU A 43 17.51 4.26 -2.83
N GLU A 44 17.71 4.98 -1.71
CA GLU A 44 17.29 4.50 -0.39
C GLU A 44 15.76 4.39 -0.27
N VAL A 45 14.99 5.15 -1.04
CA VAL A 45 13.51 5.02 -1.10
C VAL A 45 13.10 3.62 -1.57
N LEU A 46 13.86 2.99 -2.47
CA LEU A 46 13.58 1.63 -2.93
C LEU A 46 13.93 0.59 -1.87
N GLU A 47 15.03 0.78 -1.13
CA GLU A 47 15.43 -0.12 -0.04
C GLU A 47 14.51 0.01 1.17
N VAL A 48 14.43 1.21 1.74
CA VAL A 48 13.67 1.49 2.96
C VAL A 48 12.17 1.41 2.69
N GLY A 49 11.72 1.71 1.47
CA GLY A 49 10.32 1.57 1.10
C GLY A 49 9.84 0.14 1.20
N VAL A 50 10.64 -0.82 0.74
CA VAL A 50 10.31 -2.25 0.83
C VAL A 50 10.26 -2.72 2.28
N GLU A 51 11.24 -2.35 3.09
CA GLU A 51 11.27 -2.71 4.52
C GLU A 51 10.11 -2.06 5.30
N SER A 52 9.84 -0.78 5.04
CA SER A 52 8.76 -0.03 5.69
C SER A 52 7.38 -0.56 5.31
N LEU A 53 7.21 -0.96 4.04
CA LEU A 53 6.02 -1.65 3.57
C LEU A 53 5.86 -2.98 4.30
N TRP A 54 6.91 -3.79 4.37
CA TRP A 54 6.89 -5.06 5.08
C TRP A 54 6.51 -4.92 6.56
N ASP A 55 7.17 -3.99 7.25
CA ASP A 55 6.93 -3.73 8.65
C ASP A 55 5.49 -3.29 8.92
N SER A 56 4.95 -2.47 8.02
CA SER A 56 3.55 -2.06 8.07
C SER A 56 2.61 -3.23 7.80
N LEU A 57 2.93 -4.08 6.81
CA LEU A 57 2.14 -5.27 6.50
C LEU A 57 2.09 -6.22 7.71
N ARG A 58 3.23 -6.49 8.35
CA ARG A 58 3.34 -7.34 9.53
C ARG A 58 2.58 -6.80 10.72
N ARG A 59 2.72 -5.50 11.03
CA ARG A 59 1.98 -4.82 12.11
C ARG A 59 0.47 -4.86 11.91
N LEU A 60 0.01 -4.78 10.67
CA LEU A 60 -1.39 -4.76 10.31
C LEU A 60 -2.01 -6.16 10.16
N GLY A 61 -1.29 -7.27 10.42
CA GLY A 61 -1.70 -8.66 10.18
C GLY A 61 -3.20 -8.94 10.07
N ASP A 62 -3.93 -9.00 11.20
CA ASP A 62 -5.37 -9.34 11.18
C ASP A 62 -6.26 -8.23 10.62
N VAL A 63 -5.79 -6.98 10.65
CA VAL A 63 -6.43 -5.84 10.00
C VAL A 63 -6.36 -5.98 8.47
N GLN A 64 -5.26 -6.52 7.92
CA GLN A 64 -5.15 -6.84 6.51
C GLN A 64 -6.07 -7.97 6.09
N LEU A 65 -6.25 -9.01 6.92
CA LEU A 65 -7.21 -10.07 6.62
C LEU A 65 -8.63 -9.49 6.46
N ALA A 66 -9.04 -8.61 7.40
CA ALA A 66 -10.31 -7.91 7.30
C ALA A 66 -10.40 -7.02 6.04
N ALA A 67 -9.29 -6.43 5.60
CA ALA A 67 -9.19 -5.68 4.35
C ALA A 67 -9.49 -6.54 3.13
N PHE A 68 -8.85 -7.71 3.05
CA PHE A 68 -9.05 -8.64 1.95
C PHE A 68 -10.48 -9.18 1.91
N ASP A 69 -11.06 -9.49 3.08
CA ASP A 69 -12.48 -9.86 3.17
C ASP A 69 -13.39 -8.75 2.64
N LEU A 70 -13.12 -7.48 2.97
CA LEU A 70 -13.85 -6.34 2.44
C LEU A 70 -13.69 -6.18 0.92
N LEU A 71 -12.48 -6.36 0.39
CA LEU A 71 -12.20 -6.34 -1.05
C LEU A 71 -13.01 -7.43 -1.79
N VAL A 72 -13.12 -8.63 -1.22
CA VAL A 72 -13.92 -9.74 -1.78
C VAL A 72 -15.43 -9.46 -1.70
N GLN A 73 -15.88 -8.74 -0.67
CA GLN A 73 -17.28 -8.38 -0.49
C GLN A 73 -17.70 -7.15 -1.30
N ALA A 74 -16.77 -6.27 -1.66
CA ALA A 74 -17.05 -4.99 -2.30
C ALA A 74 -17.83 -5.09 -3.63
N PRO A 75 -17.55 -6.05 -4.54
CA PRO A 75 -18.36 -6.20 -5.76
C PRO A 75 -19.84 -6.44 -5.47
N ARG A 76 -20.15 -7.08 -4.33
CA ARG A 76 -21.50 -7.46 -3.90
C ARG A 76 -22.21 -6.37 -3.11
N THR A 77 -21.52 -5.29 -2.74
CA THR A 77 -22.04 -4.22 -1.90
C THR A 77 -21.82 -2.86 -2.56
N GLU A 78 -22.89 -2.23 -3.04
CA GLU A 78 -22.83 -0.99 -3.83
C GLU A 78 -21.98 0.12 -3.18
N ARG A 79 -22.13 0.31 -1.86
CA ARG A 79 -21.38 1.32 -1.10
C ARG A 79 -19.89 1.03 -0.99
N LEU A 80 -19.52 -0.25 -0.79
CA LEU A 80 -18.10 -0.66 -0.77
C LEU A 80 -17.49 -0.53 -2.17
N ARG A 81 -18.25 -0.87 -3.22
CA ARG A 81 -17.83 -0.70 -4.61
C ARG A 81 -17.48 0.74 -4.95
N ALA A 82 -18.26 1.71 -4.43
CA ALA A 82 -17.99 3.13 -4.61
C ALA A 82 -16.73 3.60 -3.87
N TYR A 83 -16.35 2.92 -2.78
CA TYR A 83 -15.22 3.31 -1.95
C TYR A 83 -13.87 2.76 -2.41
N LEU A 84 -13.85 1.56 -3.02
CA LEU A 84 -12.61 0.94 -3.48
C LEU A 84 -11.75 1.84 -4.40
N PRO A 85 -12.31 2.54 -5.40
CA PRO A 85 -11.52 3.43 -6.25
C PRO A 85 -10.77 4.50 -5.44
N GLU A 86 -11.41 5.08 -4.42
CA GLU A 86 -10.81 6.12 -3.57
C GLU A 86 -9.59 5.58 -2.81
N LEU A 87 -9.67 4.35 -2.28
CA LEU A 87 -8.55 3.70 -1.60
C LEU A 87 -7.35 3.53 -2.54
N PHE A 88 -7.59 2.95 -3.72
CA PHE A 88 -6.54 2.72 -4.69
C PHE A 88 -5.92 4.02 -5.20
N THR A 89 -6.72 5.09 -5.32
CA THR A 89 -6.21 6.43 -5.69
C THR A 89 -5.21 6.96 -4.66
N ARG A 90 -5.49 6.84 -3.35
CA ARG A 90 -4.57 7.35 -2.31
C ARG A 90 -3.23 6.64 -2.29
N TYR A 91 -3.22 5.32 -2.46
CA TYR A 91 -1.96 4.57 -2.58
C TYR A 91 -1.22 4.91 -3.87
N ARG A 92 -1.95 5.05 -4.99
CA ARG A 92 -1.40 5.48 -6.27
C ARG A 92 -0.72 6.84 -6.15
N GLU A 93 -1.34 7.81 -5.49
CA GLU A 93 -0.77 9.15 -5.27
C GLU A 93 0.57 9.10 -4.53
N VAL A 94 0.71 8.26 -3.50
CA VAL A 94 1.99 8.11 -2.78
C VAL A 94 3.06 7.51 -3.69
N ILE A 95 2.73 6.46 -4.47
CA ILE A 95 3.69 5.85 -5.40
C ILE A 95 4.10 6.88 -6.45
N GLN A 96 3.16 7.64 -7.01
CA GLN A 96 3.44 8.68 -7.99
C GLN A 96 4.36 9.77 -7.42
N GLU A 97 4.07 10.26 -6.21
CA GLU A 97 4.91 11.25 -5.53
C GLU A 97 6.36 10.77 -5.35
N GLN A 98 6.57 9.48 -5.05
CA GLN A 98 7.93 8.96 -4.95
C GLN A 98 8.61 8.79 -6.31
N LEU A 99 7.87 8.39 -7.34
CA LEU A 99 8.40 8.36 -8.71
C LEU A 99 8.75 9.76 -9.23
N ASP A 100 7.97 10.78 -8.87
CA ASP A 100 8.27 12.18 -9.16
C ASP A 100 9.59 12.59 -8.51
N ARG A 101 9.77 12.33 -7.22
CA ARG A 101 11.02 12.63 -6.50
C ARG A 101 12.23 11.90 -7.07
N LEU A 102 12.04 10.67 -7.54
CA LEU A 102 13.08 9.86 -8.20
C LEU A 102 13.57 10.50 -9.50
N GLU A 103 12.65 11.01 -10.33
CA GLU A 103 13.01 11.61 -11.62
C GLU A 103 13.42 13.10 -11.50
N ASP A 104 12.81 13.85 -10.58
CA ASP A 104 13.14 15.27 -10.32
C ASP A 104 14.57 15.47 -9.81
N ASP A 105 15.12 14.46 -9.12
CA ASP A 105 16.51 14.42 -8.66
C ASP A 105 17.51 14.32 -9.83
N GLY A 106 17.05 13.91 -11.03
CA GLY A 106 17.83 13.95 -12.26
C GLY A 106 18.92 12.89 -12.39
N ARG A 107 19.28 12.18 -11.32
CA ARG A 107 20.22 11.04 -11.35
C ARG A 107 19.61 9.77 -11.94
N ILE A 108 18.29 9.70 -12.02
CA ILE A 108 17.53 8.50 -12.34
C ILE A 108 16.47 8.79 -13.40
N ARG A 109 16.31 7.86 -14.34
CA ARG A 109 15.22 7.85 -15.31
C ARG A 109 14.45 6.52 -15.25
N LEU A 110 13.12 6.59 -15.30
CA LEU A 110 12.31 5.37 -15.43
C LEU A 110 12.39 4.86 -16.87
N THR A 111 12.63 3.56 -17.04
CA THR A 111 12.65 2.91 -18.36
C THR A 111 11.27 2.43 -18.80
N VAL A 112 10.34 2.36 -17.85
CA VAL A 112 8.96 1.91 -18.04
C VAL A 112 7.99 3.07 -17.81
N PRO A 113 6.93 3.20 -18.63
CA PRO A 113 5.90 4.21 -18.42
C PRO A 113 5.24 4.14 -17.02
N ARG A 114 4.98 5.31 -16.43
CA ARG A 114 4.42 5.43 -15.07
C ARG A 114 3.04 4.79 -14.92
N ASP A 115 2.22 4.85 -15.96
CA ASP A 115 0.89 4.23 -16.00
C ASP A 115 0.95 2.69 -15.95
N VAL A 116 2.11 2.10 -16.26
CA VAL A 116 2.40 0.67 -16.08
C VAL A 116 3.05 0.40 -14.71
N LEU A 117 4.02 1.24 -14.32
CA LEU A 117 4.83 1.06 -13.11
C LEU A 117 4.01 1.19 -11.83
N VAL A 118 3.11 2.17 -11.75
CA VAL A 118 2.33 2.40 -10.53
C VAL A 118 1.37 1.24 -10.21
N PRO A 119 0.57 0.72 -11.15
CA PRO A 119 -0.18 -0.51 -10.91
C PRO A 119 0.70 -1.71 -10.58
N LEU A 120 1.88 -1.85 -11.18
CA LEU A 120 2.79 -2.97 -10.92
C LEU A 120 3.25 -2.98 -9.45
N VAL A 121 3.74 -1.84 -8.95
CA VAL A 121 4.16 -1.69 -7.55
C VAL A 121 2.99 -1.97 -6.61
N LEU A 122 1.83 -1.36 -6.87
CA LEU A 122 0.65 -1.52 -6.03
C LEU A 122 0.18 -2.98 -5.92
N ASN A 123 0.09 -3.68 -7.06
CA ASN A 123 -0.33 -5.09 -7.08
C ASN A 123 0.72 -6.00 -6.43
N THR A 124 2.00 -5.67 -6.54
CA THR A 124 3.06 -6.44 -5.89
C THR A 124 2.93 -6.37 -4.36
N VAL A 125 2.75 -5.16 -3.81
CA VAL A 125 2.57 -4.97 -2.36
C VAL A 125 1.31 -5.70 -1.86
N LEU A 126 0.19 -5.58 -2.59
CA LEU A 126 -1.04 -6.29 -2.23
C LEU A 126 -0.89 -7.81 -2.31
N GLY A 127 -0.17 -8.31 -3.32
CA GLY A 127 0.14 -9.73 -3.46
C GLY A 127 0.94 -10.26 -2.27
N PHE A 128 1.95 -9.52 -1.82
CA PHE A 128 2.72 -9.90 -0.62
C PHE A 128 1.89 -9.86 0.65
N GLY A 129 1.04 -8.84 0.81
CA GLY A 129 0.09 -8.77 1.92
C GLY A 129 -0.82 -10.00 1.97
N LEU A 130 -1.39 -10.39 0.83
CA LEU A 130 -2.25 -11.57 0.74
C LEU A 130 -1.49 -12.87 1.03
N TYR A 131 -0.31 -13.04 0.43
CA TYR A 131 0.53 -14.22 0.66
C TYR A 131 0.85 -14.37 2.15
N TYR A 132 1.32 -13.29 2.79
CA TYR A 132 1.64 -13.30 4.23
C TYR A 132 0.42 -13.63 5.10
N VAL A 133 -0.74 -13.05 4.81
CA VAL A 133 -1.97 -13.33 5.57
C VAL A 133 -2.32 -14.82 5.53
N VAL A 134 -2.09 -15.48 4.40
CA VAL A 134 -2.38 -16.91 4.19
C VAL A 134 -1.32 -17.82 4.80
N THR A 135 -0.04 -17.54 4.57
CA THR A 135 1.06 -18.45 4.94
C THR A 135 1.63 -18.16 6.32
N ARG A 136 1.55 -16.90 6.78
CA ARG A 136 2.25 -16.38 7.97
C ARG A 136 3.76 -16.67 7.93
N ASP A 137 4.32 -16.73 6.73
CA ASP A 137 5.73 -17.00 6.47
C ASP A 137 6.49 -15.68 6.28
N ASP A 138 7.02 -15.14 7.37
CA ASP A 138 7.81 -13.90 7.34
C ASP A 138 9.09 -14.04 6.51
N GLU A 139 9.76 -15.20 6.56
CA GLU A 139 11.06 -15.42 5.93
C GLU A 139 10.92 -15.40 4.41
N SER A 140 9.97 -16.15 3.86
CA SER A 140 9.71 -16.17 2.41
C SER A 140 9.27 -14.80 1.90
N CYS A 141 8.46 -14.07 2.66
CA CYS A 141 8.06 -12.71 2.29
C CYS A 141 9.24 -11.75 2.23
N LEU A 142 10.12 -11.76 3.24
CA LEU A 142 11.32 -10.93 3.26
C LEU A 142 12.27 -11.25 2.09
N LEU A 143 12.48 -12.54 1.80
CA LEU A 143 13.29 -12.97 0.67
C LEU A 143 12.72 -12.49 -0.67
N ALA A 144 11.40 -12.63 -0.85
CA ALA A 144 10.75 -12.22 -2.09
C ALA A 144 10.71 -10.69 -2.26
N LEU A 145 10.54 -9.93 -1.17
CA LEU A 145 10.65 -8.48 -1.17
C LEU A 145 12.09 -8.01 -1.50
N SER A 146 13.10 -8.70 -0.97
CA SER A 146 14.50 -8.45 -1.34
C SER A 146 14.76 -8.71 -2.83
N ALA A 147 14.18 -9.78 -3.39
CA ALA A 147 14.24 -10.04 -4.83
C ALA A 147 13.50 -8.97 -5.65
N PHE A 148 12.35 -8.48 -5.16
CA PHE A 148 11.61 -7.40 -5.80
C PHE A 148 12.44 -6.12 -5.90
N ARG A 149 13.26 -5.80 -4.90
CA ARG A 149 14.22 -4.68 -4.97
C ARG A 149 15.16 -4.80 -6.18
N GLN A 150 15.70 -6.01 -6.42
CA GLN A 150 16.59 -6.24 -7.56
C GLN A 150 15.85 -6.04 -8.89
N LEU A 151 14.60 -6.49 -8.98
CA LEU A 151 13.75 -6.27 -10.15
C LEU A 151 13.38 -4.80 -10.34
N ALA A 152 13.13 -4.07 -9.26
CA ALA A 152 12.88 -2.63 -9.31
C ALA A 152 14.10 -1.87 -9.90
N GLY A 153 15.31 -2.34 -9.64
CA GLY A 153 16.52 -1.80 -10.29
C GLY A 153 16.53 -1.94 -11.82
N SER A 154 15.85 -2.94 -12.39
CA SER A 154 15.81 -3.15 -13.86
C SER A 154 14.89 -2.19 -14.61
N VAL A 155 14.00 -1.49 -13.90
CA VAL A 155 13.06 -0.52 -14.50
C VAL A 155 13.55 0.92 -14.35
N ILE A 156 14.81 1.08 -13.97
CA ILE A 156 15.46 2.34 -13.60
C ILE A 156 16.84 2.39 -14.26
N GLU A 157 17.19 3.52 -14.86
CA GLU A 157 18.51 3.80 -15.41
C GLU A 157 19.14 4.99 -14.68
N THR A 158 20.43 4.91 -14.38
CA THR A 158 21.21 6.06 -13.89
C THR A 158 21.58 6.97 -15.04
N VAL A 159 21.33 8.27 -14.88
CA VAL A 159 21.71 9.30 -15.84
C VAL A 159 23.10 9.81 -15.42
N GLU A 160 24.08 9.70 -16.32
CA GLU A 160 25.44 10.25 -16.16
C GLU A 160 25.47 11.77 -16.29
#